data_AF-A0A925RLD7-F1
#
_entry.id   AF-A0A925RLD7-F1
#
_cell.length_a   1.000
_cell.length_b   1.000
_cell.length_c   1.000
_cell.angle_alpha   90.00
_cell.angle_beta   90.00
_cell.angle_gamma   90.00
#
_symmetry.space_group_name_H-M   'P 1'
#
loop_
_entity.id
_entity.type
_entity.pdbx_description
1 polymer ?
#
loop_
_entity_poly.entity_id
_entity_poly.type
_entity_poly.pdbx_seq_one_letter_code
_entity_poly.pdbx_strand_id
1 'polypeptide(L)'
;MILDTLCEPRLPPQAADLSAHGRARLLARARHEILVRTYTGSFAYPPLTLLIASSVGLAGEYPLAVAIVTGWLTLVLIVRLLAHRRAQADTARRSLAVAVYLLLGVSSSFVFASAIACAYVVLGAAASITAGSVIATGVASVVTIIASTHAWLARVWVGAIVVPGFVAFLIEGSHTSLILLGGYFVLSMILYRVIARNNEEYWHSQVSGARLDEQAQELARLSRMAGMNEIATNVLHDVGNALTTVQASTSCLEEVHASHPSHDLAKLASLLGEHADDLAAFVAEGGRGPALVAFVRALA
;
A
#
# COMPACT_ATOMS: atom_id res chain seq x y z
N MET A 1 -23.85 -4.83 11.67
CA MET A 1 -24.32 -5.38 10.38
C MET A 1 -24.72 -4.30 9.37
N ILE A 2 -25.82 -3.55 9.53
CA ILE A 2 -26.21 -2.50 8.54
C ILE A 2 -25.23 -1.31 8.52
N LEU A 3 -24.77 -0.85 9.68
CA LEU A 3 -23.79 0.23 9.79
C LEU A 3 -22.43 -0.17 9.20
N ASP A 4 -21.98 -1.42 9.35
CA ASP A 4 -20.72 -1.90 8.76
C ASP A 4 -20.77 -1.82 7.23
N THR A 5 -21.87 -2.24 6.61
CA THR A 5 -22.04 -2.20 5.15
C THR A 5 -22.14 -0.78 4.57
N LEU A 6 -22.55 0.21 5.36
CA LEU A 6 -22.66 1.60 4.92
C LEU A 6 -21.34 2.38 5.12
N CYS A 7 -20.53 1.98 6.10
CA CYS A 7 -19.31 2.70 6.50
C CYS A 7 -18.03 2.14 5.85
N GLU A 8 -18.08 0.94 5.27
CA GLU A 8 -16.95 0.34 4.56
C GLU A 8 -16.60 1.14 3.28
N PRO A 9 -15.32 1.49 3.06
CA PRO A 9 -14.87 2.02 1.78
C PRO A 9 -15.11 0.98 0.69
N ARG A 10 -15.71 1.40 -0.42
CA ARG A 10 -15.91 0.54 -1.59
C ARG A 10 -14.75 0.72 -2.54
N LEU A 11 -14.13 -0.39 -2.94
CA LEU A 11 -13.10 -0.37 -3.97
C LEU A 11 -13.71 0.13 -5.29
N PRO A 12 -13.00 0.99 -6.03
CA PRO A 12 -13.42 1.41 -7.36
C PRO A 12 -13.36 0.22 -8.33
N PRO A 13 -14.11 0.25 -9.45
CA PRO A 13 -14.05 -0.79 -10.48
C PRO A 13 -12.63 -1.03 -11.01
N GLN A 14 -11.82 0.04 -11.04
CA GLN A 14 -10.43 0.02 -11.49
C GLN A 14 -9.51 -0.84 -10.62
N ALA A 15 -9.93 -1.22 -9.40
CA ALA A 15 -9.16 -2.09 -8.51
C ALA A 15 -9.44 -3.59 -8.76
N ALA A 16 -10.28 -3.94 -9.75
CA ALA A 16 -10.73 -5.31 -9.99
C ALA A 16 -9.60 -6.26 -10.46
N ASP A 17 -8.58 -5.73 -11.13
CA ASP A 17 -7.44 -6.48 -11.66
C ASP A 17 -6.33 -6.72 -10.61
N LEU A 18 -6.37 -6.00 -9.49
CA LEU A 18 -5.43 -6.21 -8.38
C LEU A 18 -5.63 -7.59 -7.74
N SER A 19 -4.54 -8.17 -7.24
CA SER A 19 -4.61 -9.43 -6.51
C SER A 19 -5.56 -9.33 -5.30
N ALA A 20 -6.07 -10.47 -4.82
CA ALA A 20 -6.91 -10.51 -3.61
C ALA A 20 -6.18 -9.89 -2.40
N HIS A 21 -4.87 -10.11 -2.29
CA HIS A 21 -4.04 -9.54 -1.25
C HIS A 21 -3.83 -8.03 -1.42
N GLY A 22 -3.63 -7.56 -2.65
CA GLY A 22 -3.55 -6.14 -2.99
C GLY A 22 -4.83 -5.40 -2.61
N ARG A 23 -5.99 -5.91 -3.02
CA ARG A 23 -7.31 -5.36 -2.68
C ARG A 23 -7.53 -5.27 -1.16
N ALA A 24 -7.16 -6.31 -0.42
CA ALA A 24 -7.29 -6.33 1.05
C ALA A 24 -6.39 -5.27 1.72
N ARG A 25 -5.14 -5.13 1.28
CA ARG A 25 -4.22 -4.07 1.77
C ARG A 25 -4.75 -2.68 1.45
N LEU A 26 -5.27 -2.49 0.25
CA LEU A 26 -5.80 -1.20 -0.22
C LEU A 26 -7.03 -0.78 0.60
N LEU A 27 -7.93 -1.71 0.89
CA LEU A 27 -9.06 -1.49 1.81
C LEU A 27 -8.60 -1.15 3.23
N ALA A 28 -7.63 -1.88 3.78
CA ALA A 28 -7.10 -1.59 5.11
C ALA A 28 -6.47 -0.20 5.20
N ARG A 29 -5.73 0.21 4.16
CA ARG A 29 -5.15 1.56 4.05
C ARG A 29 -6.22 2.63 3.92
N ALA A 30 -7.21 2.43 3.05
CA ALA A 30 -8.32 3.36 2.87
C ALA A 30 -9.11 3.56 4.18
N ARG A 31 -9.36 2.50 4.95
CA ARG A 31 -10.00 2.60 6.28
C ARG A 31 -9.17 3.46 7.24
N HIS A 32 -7.85 3.29 7.24
CA HIS A 32 -6.97 4.09 8.09
C HIS A 32 -6.92 5.56 7.66
N GLU A 33 -6.77 5.82 6.37
CA GLU A 33 -6.69 7.19 5.84
C GLU A 33 -8.01 7.94 5.96
N ILE A 34 -9.15 7.26 5.78
CA ILE A 34 -10.46 7.82 6.13
C ILE A 34 -10.43 8.27 7.58
N LEU A 35 -10.07 7.41 8.53
CA LEU A 35 -10.02 7.78 9.96
C LEU A 35 -9.11 8.99 10.24
N VAL A 36 -7.96 9.09 9.57
CA VAL A 36 -6.99 10.19 9.78
C VAL A 36 -7.46 11.50 9.17
N ARG A 37 -7.88 11.52 7.90
CA ARG A 37 -8.37 12.74 7.22
C ARG A 37 -9.63 13.26 7.91
N THR A 38 -10.45 12.35 8.36
CA THR A 38 -11.70 12.64 9.04
C THR A 38 -11.45 13.29 10.43
N TYR A 39 -10.35 12.96 11.11
CA TYR A 39 -9.94 13.62 12.36
C TYR A 39 -9.54 15.10 12.18
N THR A 40 -8.82 15.45 11.11
CA THR A 40 -8.24 16.79 10.93
C THR A 40 -9.30 17.88 10.70
N GLY A 41 -10.42 17.55 10.04
CA GLY A 41 -11.52 18.52 9.79
C GLY A 41 -12.32 18.90 11.05
N SER A 42 -12.33 18.05 12.08
CA SER A 42 -13.19 18.26 13.27
C SER A 42 -12.75 19.44 14.15
N PHE A 43 -11.48 19.84 14.11
CA PHE A 43 -10.94 20.93 14.93
C PHE A 43 -11.43 22.32 14.54
N ALA A 44 -11.87 22.47 13.28
CA ALA A 44 -12.31 23.75 12.77
C ALA A 44 -13.70 24.17 13.31
N TYR A 45 -14.51 23.22 13.79
CA TYR A 45 -15.91 23.48 14.15
C TYR A 45 -16.10 24.48 15.29
N PRO A 46 -15.59 24.27 16.52
CA PRO A 46 -15.79 25.22 17.61
C PRO A 46 -15.28 26.64 17.29
N PRO A 47 -14.05 26.85 16.77
CA PRO A 47 -13.55 28.19 16.49
C PRO A 47 -14.29 28.88 15.33
N LEU A 48 -14.66 28.14 14.27
CA LEU A 48 -15.46 28.72 13.19
C LEU A 48 -16.86 29.10 13.69
N THR A 49 -17.50 28.28 14.51
CA THR A 49 -18.82 28.58 15.08
C THR A 49 -18.80 29.88 15.86
N LEU A 50 -17.77 30.08 16.68
CA LEU A 50 -17.62 31.29 17.50
C LEU A 50 -17.34 32.52 16.62
N LEU A 51 -16.48 32.37 15.60
CA LEU A 51 -16.16 33.42 14.63
C LEU A 51 -17.42 33.88 13.88
N ILE A 52 -18.23 32.93 13.43
CA ILE A 52 -19.47 33.14 12.70
C ILE A 52 -20.52 33.80 13.59
N ALA A 53 -20.72 33.28 14.80
CA ALA A 53 -21.66 33.86 15.74
C ALA A 53 -21.27 35.31 16.09
N SER A 54 -19.98 35.60 16.13
CA SER A 54 -19.48 36.97 16.36
C SER A 54 -19.66 37.87 15.15
N SER A 55 -19.41 37.38 13.93
CA SER A 55 -19.51 38.19 12.70
C SER A 55 -20.95 38.55 12.31
N VAL A 56 -21.91 37.71 12.70
CA VAL A 56 -23.34 37.89 12.38
C VAL A 56 -24.11 38.55 13.54
N GLY A 57 -23.45 38.87 14.66
CA GLY A 57 -24.06 39.57 15.81
C GLY A 57 -24.77 38.66 16.83
N LEU A 58 -24.90 37.35 16.54
CA LEU A 58 -25.46 36.33 17.43
C LEU A 58 -24.78 36.25 18.80
N ALA A 59 -23.46 36.42 18.84
CA ALA A 59 -22.70 36.41 20.09
C ALA A 59 -23.03 37.61 21.00
N GLY A 60 -23.47 38.73 20.41
CA GLY A 60 -23.88 39.92 21.15
C GLY A 60 -25.33 39.85 21.62
N GLU A 61 -26.26 39.47 20.73
CA GLU A 61 -27.69 39.42 21.06
C GLU A 61 -28.09 38.16 21.87
N TYR A 62 -27.46 37.02 21.60
CA TYR A 62 -27.83 35.73 22.21
C TYR A 62 -26.61 34.95 22.76
N PRO A 63 -25.86 35.52 23.72
CA PRO A 63 -24.60 34.94 24.20
C PRO A 63 -24.78 33.56 24.85
N LEU A 64 -25.88 33.31 25.56
CA LEU A 64 -26.16 32.02 26.21
C LEU A 64 -26.34 30.90 25.17
N ALA A 65 -27.08 31.16 24.09
CA ALA A 65 -27.31 30.18 23.03
C ALA A 65 -26.01 29.82 22.31
N VAL A 66 -25.18 30.83 22.01
CA VAL A 66 -23.86 30.63 21.39
C VAL A 66 -22.95 29.82 22.30
N ALA A 67 -22.96 30.08 23.61
CA ALA A 67 -22.18 29.32 24.59
C ALA A 67 -22.62 27.84 24.68
N ILE A 68 -23.93 27.58 24.69
CA ILE A 68 -24.47 26.21 24.72
C ILE A 68 -24.07 25.44 23.46
N VAL A 69 -24.26 26.03 22.28
CA VAL A 69 -23.92 25.38 21.00
C VAL A 69 -22.42 25.12 20.90
N THR A 70 -21.58 26.09 21.24
CA THR A 70 -20.12 25.93 21.20
C THR A 70 -19.64 24.91 22.21
N GLY A 71 -20.22 24.90 23.42
CA GLY A 71 -19.93 23.91 24.46
C GLY A 71 -20.28 22.48 24.02
N TRP A 72 -21.45 22.30 23.39
CA TRP A 72 -21.84 21.02 22.82
C TRP A 72 -20.89 20.54 21.72
N LEU A 73 -20.52 21.42 20.78
CA LEU A 73 -19.56 21.10 19.72
C LEU A 73 -18.18 20.71 20.28
N THR A 74 -17.76 21.38 21.36
CA THR A 74 -16.52 21.06 22.06
C THR A 74 -16.60 19.71 22.75
N LEU A 75 -17.71 19.38 23.39
CA LEU A 75 -17.95 18.05 23.98
C LEU A 75 -17.92 16.95 22.90
N VAL A 76 -18.60 17.18 21.77
CA VAL A 76 -18.58 16.29 20.60
C VAL A 76 -17.14 16.09 20.09
N LEU A 77 -16.33 17.15 20.02
CA LEU A 77 -14.92 17.07 19.64
C LEU A 77 -14.10 16.22 20.62
N ILE A 78 -14.31 16.39 21.94
CA ILE A 78 -13.63 15.61 22.97
C ILE A 78 -13.98 14.13 22.85
N VAL A 79 -15.28 13.80 22.73
CA VAL A 79 -15.74 12.42 22.55
C VAL A 79 -15.14 11.81 21.28
N ARG A 80 -15.08 12.58 20.19
CA ARG A 80 -14.44 12.16 18.93
C ARG A 80 -12.94 11.91 19.10
N LEU A 81 -12.24 12.74 19.87
CA LEU A 81 -10.80 12.59 20.13
C LEU A 81 -10.52 11.32 20.94
N LEU A 82 -11.34 11.03 21.94
CA LEU A 82 -11.28 9.80 22.73
C LEU A 82 -11.59 8.56 21.87
N ALA A 83 -12.60 8.63 21.01
CA ALA A 83 -12.94 7.56 20.08
C ALA A 83 -11.81 7.31 19.08
N HIS A 84 -11.20 8.36 18.52
CA HIS A 84 -10.07 8.24 17.59
C HIS A 84 -8.85 7.59 18.26
N ARG A 85 -8.48 8.04 19.47
CA ARG A 85 -7.37 7.41 20.23
C ARG A 85 -7.62 5.93 20.51
N ARG A 86 -8.85 5.56 20.89
CA ARG A 86 -9.24 4.15 21.10
C ARG A 86 -9.19 3.34 19.80
N ALA A 87 -9.60 3.93 18.68
CA ALA A 87 -9.55 3.30 17.35
C ALA A 87 -8.14 3.06 16.82
N GLN A 88 -7.18 3.92 17.22
CA GLN A 88 -5.77 3.70 16.90
C GLN A 88 -5.16 2.61 17.76
N ALA A 89 -5.57 2.49 19.03
CA ALA A 89 -5.07 1.46 19.94
C ALA A 89 -5.64 0.06 19.64
N ASP A 90 -6.89 -0.05 19.18
CA ASP A 90 -7.55 -1.33 18.91
C ASP A 90 -8.09 -1.40 17.47
N THR A 91 -7.43 -2.21 16.65
CA THR A 91 -7.77 -2.35 15.22
C THR A 91 -9.11 -3.07 15.02
N ALA A 92 -9.55 -3.90 15.97
CA ALA A 92 -10.82 -4.61 15.91
C ALA A 92 -12.02 -3.66 16.16
N ARG A 93 -11.81 -2.57 16.90
CA ARG A 93 -12.85 -1.55 17.18
C ARG A 93 -12.87 -0.40 16.18
N ARG A 94 -12.05 -0.43 15.12
CA ARG A 94 -12.01 0.62 14.10
C ARG A 94 -13.36 0.86 13.44
N SER A 95 -14.13 -0.19 13.12
CA SER A 95 -15.45 -0.04 12.49
C SER A 95 -16.44 0.70 13.40
N LEU A 96 -16.47 0.34 14.69
CA LEU A 96 -17.27 1.04 15.70
C LEU A 96 -16.85 2.50 15.82
N ALA A 97 -15.55 2.79 15.85
CA ALA A 97 -15.07 4.15 15.93
C ALA A 97 -15.40 4.98 14.69
N VAL A 98 -15.33 4.39 13.48
CA VAL A 98 -15.84 5.01 12.25
C VAL A 98 -17.34 5.28 12.37
N ALA A 99 -18.13 4.31 12.80
CA ALA A 99 -19.59 4.47 12.92
C ALA A 99 -19.98 5.55 13.95
N VAL A 100 -19.37 5.53 15.14
CA VAL A 100 -19.52 6.58 16.17
C VAL A 100 -19.12 7.93 15.60
N TYR A 101 -18.00 7.99 14.87
CA TYR A 101 -17.53 9.22 14.25
C TYR A 101 -18.54 9.78 13.23
N LEU A 102 -19.09 8.93 12.36
CA LEU A 102 -20.07 9.31 11.34
C LEU A 102 -21.37 9.80 11.98
N LEU A 103 -21.86 9.09 12.99
CA LEU A 103 -23.06 9.47 13.75
C LEU A 103 -22.89 10.81 14.47
N LEU A 104 -21.73 11.06 15.08
CA LEU A 104 -21.45 12.36 15.73
C LEU A 104 -21.35 13.51 14.73
N GLY A 105 -20.97 13.25 13.47
CA GLY A 105 -20.90 14.29 12.43
C GLY A 105 -22.26 14.65 11.87
N VAL A 106 -23.09 13.64 11.66
CA VAL A 106 -24.50 13.83 11.33
C VAL A 106 -25.18 14.60 12.47
N SER A 107 -24.95 14.20 13.73
CA SER A 107 -25.45 14.88 14.92
C SER A 107 -25.04 16.35 15.01
N SER A 108 -23.76 16.70 14.78
CA SER A 108 -23.32 18.11 14.83
C SER A 108 -24.00 18.97 13.77
N SER A 109 -24.32 18.40 12.61
CA SER A 109 -25.03 19.09 11.53
C SER A 109 -26.50 19.33 11.86
N PHE A 110 -27.16 18.34 12.47
CA PHE A 110 -28.54 18.48 12.95
C PHE A 110 -28.66 19.48 14.10
N VAL A 111 -27.72 19.52 15.04
CA VAL A 111 -27.71 20.50 16.14
C VAL A 111 -27.58 21.93 15.61
N PHE A 112 -26.80 22.13 14.55
CA PHE A 112 -26.68 23.41 13.88
C PHE A 112 -27.96 23.83 13.14
N ALA A 113 -28.56 22.93 12.37
CA ALA A 113 -29.84 23.17 11.69
C ALA A 113 -30.95 23.52 12.71
N SER A 114 -31.01 22.81 13.82
CA SER A 114 -31.94 23.08 14.92
C SER A 114 -31.66 24.39 15.65
N ALA A 115 -30.39 24.79 15.81
CA ALA A 115 -30.02 26.07 16.42
C ALA A 115 -30.47 27.26 15.54
N ILE A 116 -30.34 27.16 14.22
CA ILE A 116 -30.83 28.16 13.26
C ILE A 116 -32.36 28.22 13.29
N ALA A 117 -33.04 27.07 13.27
CA ALA A 117 -34.49 27.00 13.36
C ALA A 117 -35.02 27.58 14.70
N CYS A 118 -34.32 27.31 15.80
CA CYS A 118 -34.67 27.84 17.13
C CYS A 118 -34.44 29.35 17.21
N ALA A 119 -33.32 29.87 16.66
CA ALA A 119 -33.04 31.30 16.62
C ALA A 119 -34.10 32.10 15.85
N TYR A 120 -34.69 31.51 14.81
CA TYR A 120 -35.72 32.18 14.03
C TYR A 120 -37.13 32.03 14.63
N VAL A 121 -37.53 30.80 14.99
CA VAL A 121 -38.90 30.50 15.44
C VAL A 121 -39.15 30.93 16.89
N VAL A 122 -38.14 30.83 17.77
CA VAL A 122 -38.30 31.09 19.20
C VAL A 122 -37.82 32.48 19.59
N LEU A 123 -36.76 33.00 18.95
CA LEU A 123 -36.14 34.27 19.34
C LEU A 123 -36.51 35.45 18.45
N GLY A 124 -37.24 35.23 17.33
CA GLY A 124 -37.68 36.29 16.43
C GLY A 124 -36.53 37.05 15.75
N ALA A 125 -35.37 36.40 15.57
CA ALA A 125 -34.16 37.01 15.05
C ALA A 125 -34.37 37.59 13.64
N ALA A 126 -33.71 38.72 13.35
CA ALA A 126 -33.82 39.40 12.06
C ALA A 126 -33.40 38.48 10.89
N ALA A 127 -34.07 38.64 9.75
CA ALA A 127 -33.84 37.88 8.51
C ALA A 127 -32.35 37.81 8.09
N SER A 128 -31.61 38.91 8.27
CA SER A 128 -30.18 39.02 7.96
C SER A 128 -29.31 38.12 8.85
N ILE A 129 -29.68 37.93 10.11
CA ILE A 129 -28.95 37.11 11.09
C ILE A 129 -29.13 35.63 10.75
N THR A 130 -30.36 35.21 10.44
CA THR A 130 -30.66 33.83 10.02
C THR A 130 -29.97 33.48 8.70
N ALA A 131 -30.02 34.39 7.72
CA ALA A 131 -29.32 34.26 6.45
C ALA A 131 -27.79 34.10 6.62
N GLY A 132 -27.16 34.97 7.41
CA GLY A 132 -25.72 34.90 7.69
C GLY A 132 -25.32 33.60 8.39
N SER A 133 -26.16 33.12 9.31
CA SER A 133 -25.96 31.86 10.03
C SER A 133 -25.99 30.66 9.09
N VAL A 134 -26.97 30.58 8.19
CA VAL A 134 -27.11 29.48 7.22
C VAL A 134 -25.90 29.39 6.28
N ILE A 135 -25.44 30.52 5.74
CA ILE A 135 -24.29 30.58 4.82
C ILE A 135 -23.02 30.09 5.53
N ALA A 136 -22.80 30.60 6.73
CA ALA A 136 -21.59 30.35 7.48
C ALA A 136 -21.52 28.92 8.04
N THR A 137 -22.66 28.33 8.43
CA THR A 137 -22.78 26.90 8.74
C THR A 137 -22.51 26.04 7.49
N GLY A 138 -22.93 26.48 6.31
CA GLY A 138 -22.57 25.86 5.03
C GLY A 138 -21.05 25.82 4.80
N VAL A 139 -20.36 26.93 5.06
CA VAL A 139 -18.89 27.05 4.94
C VAL A 139 -18.15 26.21 6.00
N ALA A 140 -18.63 26.15 7.24
CA ALA A 140 -18.03 25.28 8.27
C ALA A 140 -18.21 23.78 7.93
N SER A 141 -19.33 23.43 7.29
CA SER A 141 -19.60 22.07 6.82
C SER A 141 -18.71 21.69 5.63
N VAL A 142 -18.33 22.65 4.77
CA VAL A 142 -17.42 22.48 3.63
C VAL A 142 -16.04 21.97 4.05
N VAL A 143 -15.46 22.47 5.14
CA VAL A 143 -14.11 22.08 5.62
C VAL A 143 -14.07 20.60 6.00
N THR A 144 -15.16 20.10 6.59
CA THR A 144 -15.30 18.69 7.01
C THR A 144 -15.53 17.76 5.84
N ILE A 145 -16.13 18.29 4.78
CA ILE A 145 -16.50 17.57 3.57
C ILE A 145 -15.30 17.35 2.65
N ILE A 146 -14.41 18.34 2.50
CA ILE A 146 -13.16 18.21 1.72
C ILE A 146 -12.27 17.07 2.27
N ALA A 147 -12.42 16.76 3.55
CA ALA A 147 -11.68 15.70 4.22
C ALA A 147 -12.26 14.28 4.04
N SER A 148 -13.49 14.12 3.50
CA SER A 148 -14.18 12.82 3.46
C SER A 148 -14.10 12.15 2.08
N THR A 149 -13.46 10.98 2.01
CA THR A 149 -13.37 10.16 0.79
C THR A 149 -14.57 9.22 0.55
N HIS A 150 -15.66 9.40 1.33
CA HIS A 150 -16.78 8.45 1.37
C HIS A 150 -18.01 8.95 0.60
N ALA A 151 -18.38 8.22 -0.46
CA ALA A 151 -19.39 8.67 -1.45
C ALA A 151 -20.84 8.68 -0.94
N TRP A 152 -21.20 7.84 0.03
CA TRP A 152 -22.53 7.91 0.66
C TRP A 152 -22.61 9.11 1.59
N LEU A 153 -21.55 9.31 2.37
CA LEU A 153 -21.44 10.42 3.29
C LEU A 153 -21.50 11.76 2.57
N ALA A 154 -20.76 11.91 1.47
CA ALA A 154 -20.82 13.11 0.64
C ALA A 154 -22.25 13.48 0.22
N ARG A 155 -23.09 12.49 -0.13
CA ARG A 155 -24.50 12.73 -0.52
C ARG A 155 -25.39 13.13 0.65
N VAL A 156 -25.29 12.42 1.77
CA VAL A 156 -26.07 12.74 2.99
C VAL A 156 -25.74 14.14 3.48
N TRP A 157 -24.47 14.53 3.41
CA TRP A 157 -24.01 15.84 3.87
C TRP A 157 -24.43 16.99 2.95
N VAL A 158 -24.45 16.79 1.63
CA VAL A 158 -25.07 17.75 0.70
C VAL A 158 -26.55 17.97 1.05
N GLY A 159 -27.28 16.91 1.40
CA GLY A 159 -28.65 17.01 1.89
C GLY A 159 -28.77 17.79 3.21
N ALA A 160 -27.92 17.48 4.19
CA ALA A 160 -27.88 18.18 5.49
C ALA A 160 -27.55 19.67 5.36
N ILE A 161 -26.82 20.04 4.29
CA ILE A 161 -26.51 21.41 3.88
C ILE A 161 -27.75 22.06 3.26
N VAL A 162 -28.35 21.46 2.24
CA VAL A 162 -29.44 22.07 1.46
C VAL A 162 -30.76 22.20 2.23
N VAL A 163 -31.10 21.20 3.05
CA VAL A 163 -32.42 21.14 3.71
C VAL A 163 -32.69 22.32 4.65
N PRO A 164 -31.78 22.73 5.55
CA PRO A 164 -32.02 23.89 6.43
C PRO A 164 -32.19 25.21 5.67
N GLY A 165 -31.38 25.44 4.63
CA GLY A 165 -31.52 26.64 3.80
C GLY A 165 -32.84 26.69 3.03
N PHE A 166 -33.30 25.52 2.54
CA PHE A 166 -34.60 25.40 1.88
C PHE A 166 -35.77 25.61 2.85
N VAL A 167 -35.68 25.07 4.07
CA VAL A 167 -36.69 25.28 5.12
C VAL A 167 -36.75 26.76 5.52
N ALA A 168 -35.61 27.43 5.69
CA ALA A 168 -35.57 28.87 5.97
C ALA A 168 -36.24 29.69 4.85
N PHE A 169 -35.99 29.33 3.59
CA PHE A 169 -36.66 29.95 2.44
C PHE A 169 -38.19 29.76 2.48
N LEU A 170 -38.68 28.54 2.76
CA LEU A 170 -40.12 28.26 2.83
C LEU A 170 -40.84 29.05 3.94
N ILE A 171 -40.14 29.39 5.02
CA ILE A 171 -40.73 30.12 6.14
C ILE A 171 -40.79 31.63 5.84
N GLU A 172 -39.77 32.21 5.22
CA GLU A 172 -39.64 33.68 5.08
C GLU A 172 -40.12 34.23 3.74
N GLY A 173 -39.96 33.49 2.64
CA GLY A 173 -40.46 33.86 1.31
C GLY A 173 -39.91 35.18 0.72
N SER A 174 -38.76 35.69 1.20
CA SER A 174 -38.19 36.98 0.77
C SER A 174 -37.30 36.86 -0.48
N HIS A 175 -37.22 37.91 -1.31
CA HIS A 175 -36.30 37.94 -2.47
C HIS A 175 -34.83 37.72 -2.08
N THR A 176 -34.42 38.22 -0.91
CA THR A 176 -33.07 38.01 -0.36
C THR A 176 -32.83 36.54 -0.04
N SER A 177 -33.81 35.86 0.56
CA SER A 177 -33.72 34.42 0.86
C SER A 177 -33.62 33.56 -0.41
N LEU A 178 -34.26 33.96 -1.51
CA LEU A 178 -34.13 33.33 -2.84
C LEU A 178 -32.71 33.43 -3.41
N ILE A 179 -32.11 34.62 -3.39
CA ILE A 179 -30.76 34.84 -3.90
C ILE A 179 -29.74 34.03 -3.08
N LEU A 180 -29.91 34.01 -1.76
CA LEU A 180 -29.05 33.23 -0.87
C LEU A 180 -29.21 31.73 -1.06
N LEU A 181 -30.44 31.23 -1.23
CA LEU A 181 -30.70 29.83 -1.55
C LEU A 181 -30.04 29.43 -2.89
N GLY A 182 -30.13 30.30 -3.90
CA GLY A 182 -29.47 30.09 -5.19
C GLY A 182 -27.94 30.05 -5.08
N GLY A 183 -27.33 31.01 -4.37
CA GLY A 183 -25.89 31.04 -4.12
C GLY A 183 -25.42 29.81 -3.34
N TYR A 184 -26.20 29.39 -2.35
CA TYR A 184 -25.94 28.19 -1.55
C TYR A 184 -26.01 26.90 -2.38
N PHE A 185 -27.00 26.79 -3.27
CA PHE A 185 -27.12 25.66 -4.19
C PHE A 185 -25.92 25.57 -5.14
N VAL A 186 -25.49 26.70 -5.72
CA VAL A 186 -24.32 26.76 -6.60
C VAL A 186 -23.03 26.37 -5.85
N LEU A 187 -22.82 26.90 -4.65
CA LEU A 187 -21.68 26.56 -3.80
C LEU A 187 -21.66 25.05 -3.48
N SER A 188 -22.82 24.50 -3.10
CA SER A 188 -22.99 23.08 -2.81
C SER A 188 -22.69 22.20 -4.03
N MET A 189 -23.13 22.62 -5.22
CA MET A 189 -22.84 21.93 -6.48
C MET A 189 -21.34 21.94 -6.81
N ILE A 190 -20.68 23.10 -6.67
CA ILE A 190 -19.22 23.22 -6.89
C ILE A 190 -18.48 22.31 -5.92
N LEU A 191 -18.86 22.32 -4.64
CA LEU A 191 -18.24 21.51 -3.63
C LEU A 191 -18.43 20.01 -3.90
N TYR A 192 -19.65 19.59 -4.26
CA TYR A 192 -19.94 18.21 -4.66
C TYR A 192 -18.99 17.73 -5.77
N ARG A 193 -18.79 18.58 -6.80
CA ARG A 193 -17.86 18.27 -7.89
C ARG A 193 -16.40 18.20 -7.45
N VAL A 194 -15.96 19.11 -6.59
CA VAL A 194 -14.59 19.09 -6.04
C VAL A 194 -14.34 17.80 -5.26
N ILE A 195 -15.29 17.37 -4.42
CA ILE A 195 -15.17 16.12 -3.65
C ILE A 195 -15.16 14.91 -4.59
N ALA A 196 -16.07 14.87 -5.56
CA ALA A 196 -16.16 13.77 -6.51
C ALA A 196 -14.83 13.61 -7.24
N ARG A 197 -14.26 14.73 -7.74
CA ARG A 197 -12.96 14.76 -8.40
C ARG A 197 -11.81 14.36 -7.48
N ASN A 198 -11.75 14.90 -6.27
CA ASN A 198 -10.71 14.55 -5.29
C ASN A 198 -10.76 13.06 -4.92
N ASN A 199 -11.96 12.48 -4.83
CA ASN A 199 -12.14 11.05 -4.57
C ASN A 199 -11.67 10.19 -5.74
N GLU A 200 -11.99 10.58 -6.98
CA GLU A 200 -11.48 9.90 -8.18
C GLU A 200 -9.96 9.95 -8.24
N GLU A 201 -9.35 11.13 -8.05
CA GLU A 201 -7.89 11.32 -8.05
C GLU A 201 -7.22 10.50 -6.93
N TYR A 202 -7.81 10.48 -5.73
CA TYR A 202 -7.36 9.66 -4.62
C TYR A 202 -7.32 8.17 -4.98
N TRP A 203 -8.45 7.62 -5.44
CA TRP A 203 -8.55 6.21 -5.76
C TRP A 203 -7.64 5.82 -6.93
N HIS A 204 -7.55 6.68 -7.95
CA HIS A 204 -6.65 6.49 -9.06
C HIS A 204 -5.18 6.39 -8.60
N SER A 205 -4.76 7.29 -7.71
CA SER A 205 -3.40 7.27 -7.15
C SER A 205 -3.13 6.02 -6.32
N GLN A 206 -4.07 5.60 -5.47
CA GLN A 206 -3.88 4.44 -4.59
C GLN A 206 -3.86 3.12 -5.36
N VAL A 207 -4.76 2.96 -6.33
CA VAL A 207 -4.80 1.77 -7.21
C VAL A 207 -3.53 1.69 -8.06
N SER A 208 -3.10 2.81 -8.64
CA SER A 208 -1.86 2.87 -9.44
C SER A 208 -0.64 2.49 -8.60
N GLY A 209 -0.52 3.03 -7.39
CA GLY A 209 0.57 2.69 -6.47
C GLY A 209 0.57 1.21 -6.10
N ALA A 210 -0.59 0.63 -5.79
CA ALA A 210 -0.69 -0.79 -5.48
C ALA A 210 -0.37 -1.70 -6.68
N ARG A 211 -0.73 -1.29 -7.90
CA ARG A 211 -0.37 -2.04 -9.12
C ARG A 211 1.14 -2.02 -9.36
N LEU A 212 1.80 -0.87 -9.16
CA LEU A 212 3.25 -0.76 -9.24
C LEU A 212 3.94 -1.64 -8.20
N ASP A 213 3.44 -1.67 -6.96
CA ASP A 213 3.99 -2.54 -5.91
C ASP A 213 3.87 -4.03 -6.28
N GLU A 214 2.73 -4.48 -6.82
CA GLU A 214 2.55 -5.87 -7.27
C GLU A 214 3.49 -6.22 -8.43
N GLN A 215 3.63 -5.33 -9.42
CA GLN A 215 4.55 -5.52 -10.55
C GLN A 215 6.01 -5.54 -10.10
N ALA A 216 6.41 -4.65 -9.18
CA ALA A 216 7.76 -4.62 -8.63
C ALA A 216 8.07 -5.91 -7.85
N GLN A 217 7.10 -6.46 -7.11
CA GLN A 217 7.25 -7.73 -6.42
C GLN A 217 7.45 -8.90 -7.39
N GLU A 218 6.69 -8.94 -8.50
CA GLU A 218 6.86 -10.00 -9.50
C GLU A 218 8.17 -9.86 -10.29
N LEU A 219 8.56 -8.63 -10.67
CA LEU A 219 9.86 -8.37 -11.28
C LEU A 219 11.00 -8.82 -10.36
N ALA A 220 10.95 -8.49 -9.07
CA ALA A 220 11.94 -8.95 -8.10
C ALA A 220 11.99 -10.48 -7.97
N ARG A 221 10.84 -11.17 -8.11
CA ARG A 221 10.77 -12.63 -8.11
C ARG A 221 11.42 -13.22 -9.36
N LEU A 222 11.11 -12.67 -10.54
CA LEU A 222 11.67 -13.09 -11.82
C LEU A 222 13.18 -12.85 -11.88
N SER A 223 13.68 -11.70 -11.43
CA SER A 223 15.11 -11.41 -11.38
C SER A 223 15.87 -12.38 -10.47
N ARG A 224 15.30 -12.76 -9.32
CA ARG A 224 15.90 -13.81 -8.47
C ARG A 224 15.96 -15.16 -9.17
N MET A 225 14.91 -15.54 -9.89
CA MET A 225 14.89 -16.79 -10.66
C MET A 225 15.90 -16.78 -11.82
N ALA A 226 16.03 -15.65 -12.52
CA ALA A 226 17.01 -15.48 -13.59
C ALA A 226 18.45 -15.58 -13.06
N GLY A 227 18.74 -14.91 -11.93
CA GLY A 227 20.05 -15.01 -11.28
C GLY A 227 20.37 -16.44 -10.82
N MET A 228 19.38 -17.18 -10.30
CA MET A 228 19.56 -18.61 -9.95
C MET A 228 19.89 -19.44 -11.20
N ASN A 229 19.25 -19.16 -12.33
CA ASN A 229 19.51 -19.87 -13.59
C ASN A 229 20.91 -19.56 -14.15
N GLU A 230 21.37 -18.31 -14.03
CA GLU A 230 22.73 -17.91 -14.41
C GLU A 230 23.79 -18.62 -13.55
N ILE A 231 23.58 -18.66 -12.23
CA ILE A 231 24.46 -19.41 -11.33
C ILE A 231 24.47 -20.90 -11.69
N ALA A 232 23.30 -21.51 -11.92
CA ALA A 232 23.22 -22.92 -12.30
C ALA A 232 23.93 -23.20 -13.63
N THR A 233 23.78 -22.32 -14.62
CA THR A 233 24.44 -22.43 -15.93
C THR A 233 25.96 -22.32 -15.80
N ASN A 234 26.45 -21.36 -15.01
CA ASN A 234 27.89 -21.19 -14.77
C ASN A 234 28.49 -22.40 -14.05
N VAL A 235 27.82 -22.91 -13.00
CA VAL A 235 28.26 -24.13 -12.31
C VAL A 235 28.29 -25.33 -13.26
N LEU A 236 27.26 -25.50 -14.10
CA LEU A 236 27.22 -26.61 -15.06
C LEU A 236 28.35 -26.50 -16.09
N HIS A 237 28.65 -25.29 -16.54
CA HIS A 237 29.75 -25.01 -17.45
C HIS A 237 31.12 -25.30 -16.81
N ASP A 238 31.33 -24.86 -15.57
CA ASP A 238 32.59 -25.10 -14.84
C ASP A 238 32.81 -26.59 -14.57
N VAL A 239 31.74 -27.32 -14.21
CA VAL A 239 31.79 -28.78 -14.07
C VAL A 239 32.06 -29.45 -15.42
N GLY A 240 31.46 -28.97 -16.52
CA GLY A 240 31.73 -29.46 -17.87
C GLY A 240 33.20 -29.28 -18.28
N ASN A 241 33.79 -28.13 -17.98
CA ASN A 241 35.20 -27.86 -18.21
C ASN A 241 36.11 -28.77 -17.38
N ALA A 242 35.79 -28.97 -16.10
CA ALA A 242 36.54 -29.87 -15.23
C ALA A 242 36.48 -31.31 -15.72
N LEU A 243 35.30 -31.81 -16.09
CA LEU A 243 35.13 -33.16 -16.64
C LEU A 243 35.87 -33.34 -17.96
N THR A 244 35.85 -32.34 -18.85
CA THR A 244 36.63 -32.36 -20.10
C THR A 244 38.13 -32.47 -19.80
N THR A 245 38.60 -31.73 -18.79
CA THR A 245 40.01 -31.75 -18.38
C THR A 245 40.40 -33.10 -17.77
N VAL A 246 39.53 -33.68 -16.95
CA VAL A 246 39.72 -35.04 -16.41
C VAL A 246 39.75 -36.05 -17.55
N GLN A 247 38.82 -35.97 -18.51
CA GLN A 247 38.77 -36.88 -19.65
C GLN A 247 40.04 -36.79 -20.51
N ALA A 248 40.54 -35.59 -20.80
CA ALA A 248 41.81 -35.40 -21.50
C ALA A 248 42.99 -35.97 -20.70
N SER A 249 42.99 -35.77 -19.38
CA SER A 249 44.03 -36.31 -18.50
C SER A 249 44.01 -37.84 -18.44
N THR A 250 42.83 -38.46 -18.40
CA THR A 250 42.69 -39.93 -18.43
C THR A 250 43.14 -40.49 -19.77
N SER A 251 42.78 -39.86 -20.90
CA SER A 251 43.27 -40.29 -22.21
C SER A 251 44.79 -40.15 -22.34
N CYS A 252 45.38 -39.07 -21.80
CA CYS A 252 46.83 -38.89 -21.74
C CYS A 252 47.47 -39.98 -20.86
N LEU A 253 46.89 -40.31 -19.70
CA LEU A 253 47.36 -41.40 -18.84
C LEU A 253 47.25 -42.77 -19.53
N GLU A 254 46.18 -43.04 -20.26
CA GLU A 254 46.02 -44.26 -21.06
C GLU A 254 47.09 -44.35 -22.15
N GLU A 255 47.37 -43.24 -22.85
CA GLU A 255 48.41 -43.17 -23.88
C GLU A 255 49.81 -43.38 -23.29
N VAL A 256 50.12 -42.73 -22.16
CA VAL A 256 51.37 -42.94 -21.41
C VAL A 256 51.48 -44.39 -20.93
N HIS A 257 50.41 -44.96 -20.38
CA HIS A 257 50.40 -46.35 -19.91
C HIS A 257 50.60 -47.34 -21.06
N ALA A 258 49.96 -47.13 -22.20
CA ALA A 258 50.13 -47.94 -23.40
C ALA A 258 51.54 -47.81 -24.00
N SER A 259 52.17 -46.64 -23.88
CA SER A 259 53.56 -46.41 -24.32
C SER A 259 54.62 -46.94 -23.34
N HIS A 260 54.23 -47.26 -22.11
CA HIS A 260 55.15 -47.74 -21.09
C HIS A 260 55.50 -49.22 -21.34
N PRO A 261 56.78 -49.61 -21.45
CA PRO A 261 57.18 -50.96 -21.81
C PRO A 261 57.16 -51.91 -20.60
N SER A 262 56.10 -51.86 -19.81
CA SER A 262 55.90 -52.66 -18.60
C SER A 262 55.89 -54.16 -18.90
N HIS A 263 55.25 -54.56 -20.00
CA HIS A 263 55.21 -55.94 -20.47
C HIS A 263 56.58 -56.42 -20.98
N ASP A 264 57.33 -55.56 -21.65
CA ASP A 264 58.68 -55.87 -22.15
C ASP A 264 59.72 -55.92 -21.01
N LEU A 265 59.55 -55.10 -19.98
CA LEU A 265 60.32 -55.16 -18.73
C LEU A 265 60.00 -56.43 -17.93
N ALA A 266 58.75 -56.88 -17.89
CA ALA A 266 58.36 -58.14 -17.24
C ALA A 266 58.97 -59.36 -17.97
N LYS A 267 58.97 -59.35 -19.31
CA LYS A 267 59.66 -60.37 -20.12
C LYS A 267 61.18 -60.35 -19.90
N LEU A 268 61.78 -59.17 -19.83
CA LEU A 268 63.18 -59.01 -19.48
C LEU A 268 63.49 -59.59 -18.09
N ALA A 269 62.67 -59.28 -17.08
CA ALA A 269 62.83 -59.80 -15.73
C ALA A 269 62.68 -61.34 -15.67
N SER A 270 61.74 -61.91 -16.43
CA SER A 270 61.57 -63.37 -16.54
C SER A 270 62.80 -64.02 -17.20
N LEU A 271 63.28 -63.46 -18.31
CA LEU A 271 64.44 -63.96 -19.04
C LEU A 271 65.73 -63.86 -18.20
N LEU A 272 65.89 -62.79 -17.42
CA LEU A 272 66.99 -62.64 -16.47
C LEU A 272 66.86 -63.60 -15.29
N GLY A 273 65.64 -63.90 -14.84
CA GLY A 273 65.37 -64.88 -13.78
C GLY A 273 65.63 -66.32 -14.21
N GLU A 274 65.28 -66.68 -15.44
CA GLU A 274 65.58 -68.00 -16.03
C GLU A 274 67.08 -68.26 -16.16
N HIS A 275 67.87 -67.18 -16.33
CA HIS A 275 69.32 -67.22 -16.43
C HIS A 275 70.05 -66.66 -15.19
N ALA A 276 69.40 -66.65 -14.02
CA ALA A 276 69.96 -66.01 -12.83
C ALA A 276 71.26 -66.67 -12.34
N ASP A 277 71.35 -68.00 -12.45
CA ASP A 277 72.49 -68.80 -11.97
C ASP A 277 73.63 -68.92 -13.01
N ASP A 278 73.37 -68.61 -14.29
CA ASP A 278 74.31 -68.70 -15.41
C ASP A 278 74.47 -67.38 -16.19
N LEU A 279 74.06 -66.26 -15.59
CA LEU A 279 73.94 -64.95 -16.23
C LEU A 279 75.24 -64.46 -16.90
N ALA A 280 76.39 -64.73 -16.28
CA ALA A 280 77.70 -64.37 -16.81
C ALA A 280 78.02 -65.11 -18.12
N ALA A 281 77.61 -66.37 -18.25
CA ALA A 281 77.77 -67.17 -19.45
C ALA A 281 76.73 -66.79 -20.52
N PHE A 282 75.48 -66.54 -20.13
CA PHE A 282 74.40 -66.11 -21.02
C PHE A 282 74.73 -64.81 -21.78
N VAL A 283 75.35 -63.84 -21.09
CA VAL A 283 75.76 -62.57 -21.69
C VAL A 283 77.02 -62.72 -22.55
N ALA A 284 77.94 -63.63 -22.18
CA ALA A 284 79.25 -63.78 -22.83
C ALA A 284 79.27 -64.74 -24.04
N GLU A 285 78.57 -65.88 -23.99
CA GLU A 285 78.78 -66.99 -24.94
C GLU A 285 77.66 -67.17 -25.98
N GLY A 286 76.54 -66.47 -25.88
CA GLY A 286 75.38 -66.69 -26.75
C GLY A 286 75.15 -65.67 -27.87
N GLY A 287 76.00 -64.65 -28.04
CA GLY A 287 75.79 -63.54 -29.00
C GLY A 287 74.58 -62.64 -28.71
N ARG A 288 73.79 -62.95 -27.66
CA ARG A 288 72.57 -62.23 -27.26
C ARG A 288 72.82 -61.14 -26.21
N GLY A 289 73.96 -61.12 -25.53
CA GLY A 289 74.34 -60.07 -24.58
C GLY A 289 74.30 -58.64 -25.14
N PRO A 290 74.85 -58.37 -26.34
CA PRO A 290 74.73 -57.06 -26.99
C PRO A 290 73.27 -56.69 -27.33
N ALA A 291 72.45 -57.66 -27.72
CA ALA A 291 71.03 -57.46 -27.99
C ALA A 291 70.23 -57.17 -26.71
N LEU A 292 70.59 -57.81 -25.59
CA LEU A 292 70.04 -57.54 -24.27
C LEU A 292 70.38 -56.11 -23.81
N VAL A 293 71.64 -55.69 -23.94
CA VAL A 293 72.07 -54.31 -23.63
C VAL A 293 71.39 -53.29 -24.53
N ALA A 294 71.24 -53.58 -25.82
CA ALA A 294 70.52 -52.72 -26.75
C ALA A 294 69.02 -52.64 -26.42
N PHE A 295 68.41 -53.75 -26.00
CA PHE A 295 67.01 -53.80 -25.56
C PHE A 295 66.79 -53.04 -24.26
N VAL A 296 67.65 -53.22 -23.25
CA VAL A 296 67.61 -52.43 -22.00
C VAL A 296 67.80 -50.94 -22.27
N ARG A 297 68.71 -50.58 -23.19
CA ARG A 297 68.92 -49.18 -23.61
C ARG A 297 67.72 -48.62 -24.39
N ALA A 298 66.95 -49.45 -25.08
CA ALA A 298 65.72 -49.04 -25.76
C ALA A 298 64.50 -48.96 -24.83
N LEU A 299 64.57 -49.59 -23.65
CA LEU A 299 63.56 -49.54 -22.58
C LEU A 299 63.76 -48.37 -21.61
N ALA A 300 64.95 -47.76 -21.58
CA ALA A 300 65.34 -46.66 -20.70
C ALA A 300 65.10 -45.28 -21.36
#